data_AF-A0A800H9D9-F1
#
_entry.id   AF-A0A800H9D9-F1
#
_cell.length_a   1.000
_cell.length_b   1.000
_cell.length_c   1.000
_cell.angle_alpha   90.00
_cell.angle_beta   90.00
_cell.angle_gamma   90.00
#
_symmetry.space_group_name_H-M   'P 1'
#
loop_
_entity.id
_entity.type
_entity.pdbx_description
1 polymer ?
#
loop_
_entity_poly.entity_id
_entity_poly.type
_entity_poly.pdbx_seq_one_letter_code
_entity_poly.pdbx_strand_id
1 'polypeptide(L)' 'HGIEKLINHILKEGVHGLFILGTTGEAPSLSHRLRKEVIKRTLDQVGTKVPVLVGITAR' A
#
# COMPACT_ATOMS: atom_id res chain seq x y z
N HIS A 1 8.16 -8.40 -5.12
CA HIS A 1 7.33 -9.39 -5.81
C HIS A 1 6.00 -9.72 -5.13
N GLY A 2 5.94 -9.95 -3.80
CA GLY A 2 4.67 -10.28 -3.13
C GLY A 2 3.63 -9.16 -3.18
N ILE A 3 4.03 -7.94 -2.79
CA ILE A 3 3.13 -6.78 -2.73
C ILE A 3 2.59 -6.37 -4.11
N GLU A 4 3.41 -6.42 -5.17
CA GLU A 4 2.96 -6.03 -6.51
C GLU A 4 1.90 -7.03 -7.05
N LYS A 5 2.05 -8.33 -6.79
CA LYS A 5 1.06 -9.34 -7.16
C LYS A 5 -0.27 -9.11 -6.44
N LEU A 6 -0.22 -8.83 -5.14
CA LEU A 6 -1.42 -8.54 -4.34
C LEU A 6 -2.15 -7.29 -4.84
N ILE A 7 -1.42 -6.19 -5.06
CA ILE A 7 -1.99 -4.96 -5.59
C ILE A 7 -2.66 -5.21 -6.95
N ASN A 8 -1.98 -5.92 -7.86
CA ASN A 8 -2.56 -6.23 -9.17
C ASN A 8 -3.81 -7.09 -9.09
N HIS A 9 -3.85 -8.06 -8.17
CA HIS A 9 -5.06 -8.86 -7.97
C HIS A 9 -6.21 -7.98 -7.49
N ILE A 10 -6.01 -7.18 -6.43
CA ILE A 10 -7.05 -6.33 -5.86
C ILE A 10 -7.56 -5.29 -6.88
N LEU A 11 -6.67 -4.69 -7.67
CA LEU A 11 -7.06 -3.75 -8.73
C LEU A 11 -7.89 -4.42 -9.83
N LYS A 12 -7.60 -5.68 -10.17
CA LYS A 12 -8.38 -6.45 -11.16
C LYS A 12 -9.80 -6.75 -10.67
N GLU A 13 -9.98 -6.93 -9.36
CA GLU A 13 -11.31 -7.14 -8.76
C GLU A 13 -12.14 -5.84 -8.65
N GLY A 14 -11.64 -4.71 -9.13
CA GLY A 14 -12.44 -3.48 -9.29
C GLY A 14 -12.63 -2.64 -8.04
N VAL A 15 -11.67 -2.64 -7.11
CA VAL A 15 -11.74 -1.77 -5.93
C VAL A 15 -11.74 -0.28 -6.30
N HIS A 16 -12.37 0.55 -5.47
CA HIS A 16 -12.46 2.00 -5.67
C HIS A 16 -11.29 2.78 -5.08
N GLY A 17 -10.42 2.12 -4.31
CA GLY A 17 -9.32 2.75 -3.58
C GLY A 17 -8.49 1.73 -2.85
N LEU A 18 -7.26 2.12 -2.49
CA LEU A 18 -6.36 1.28 -1.71
C LEU A 18 -5.95 2.01 -0.43
N PHE A 19 -6.11 1.34 0.72
CA PHE A 19 -5.61 1.82 1.99
C PHE A 19 -4.40 0.99 2.42
N ILE A 20 -3.25 1.63 2.59
CA ILE A 20 -2.00 1.00 2.98
C ILE A 20 -1.48 1.52 4.32
N LEU A 21 -0.60 0.74 4.95
CA LEU A 21 -0.03 1.06 6.26
C LEU A 21 -1.09 1.24 7.38
N GLY A 22 -2.21 0.54 7.28
CA GLY A 22 -3.11 0.30 8.40
C GLY A 22 -2.58 -0.79 9.34
N THR A 23 -3.33 -1.10 10.40
CA THR A 23 -3.02 -2.20 11.32
C THR A 23 -2.96 -3.56 10.60
N THR A 24 -3.87 -3.80 9.65
CA THR A 24 -3.87 -5.00 8.79
C THR A 24 -2.61 -5.11 7.91
N GLY A 25 -2.01 -3.97 7.57
CA GLY A 25 -0.72 -3.93 6.86
C GLY A 25 0.48 -4.01 7.78
N GLU A 26 0.26 -4.31 9.07
CA GLU A 26 1.28 -4.41 10.12
C GLU A 26 2.21 -3.19 10.21
N ALA A 27 1.70 -2.00 9.90
CA ALA A 27 2.50 -0.79 9.86
C ALA A 27 3.33 -0.53 11.15
N PRO A 28 2.82 -0.79 12.37
CA PRO A 28 3.62 -0.64 13.60
C PRO A 28 4.89 -1.51 13.63
N SER A 29 4.85 -2.68 13.00
CA SER A 29 5.96 -3.64 12.95
C SER A 29 7.02 -3.29 11.90
N LEU A 30 6.73 -2.35 10.98
CA LEU A 30 7.65 -1.98 9.90
C LEU A 30 8.54 -0.80 10.30
N SER A 31 9.83 -0.90 10.00
CA SER A 31 10.76 0.24 10.09
C SER A 31 10.32 1.40 9.19
N HIS A 32 10.70 2.64 9.54
CA HIS A 32 10.43 3.81 8.69
C HIS A 32 10.92 3.65 7.25
N ARG A 33 12.09 3.02 7.04
CA ARG A 33 12.62 2.75 5.70
C ARG A 33 11.69 1.85 4.91
N LEU A 34 11.21 0.77 5.55
CA LEU A 34 10.33 -0.18 4.90
C LEU A 34 8.93 0.41 4.65
N ARG A 35 8.41 1.25 5.56
CA ARG A 35 7.17 2.01 5.33
C ARG A 35 7.28 2.88 4.08
N LYS A 36 8.39 3.61 3.90
CA LYS A 36 8.65 4.41 2.69
C LYS A 36 8.75 3.55 1.42
N GLU A 37 9.41 2.40 1.51
CA GLU A 37 9.52 1.47 0.38
C GLU A 37 8.15 0.92 -0.05
N VAL A 38 7.31 0.53 0.91
CA VAL A 38 5.93 0.08 0.65
C VAL A 38 5.14 1.18 -0.04
N ILE A 39 5.19 2.42 0.46
CA ILE A 39 4.52 3.56 -0.18
C ILE A 39 4.97 3.72 -1.62
N LYS A 40 6.29 3.76 -1.86
CA LYS A 40 6.84 3.94 -3.21
C LYS A 40 6.38 2.83 -4.16
N ARG A 41 6.54 1.56 -3.76
CA ARG A 41 6.15 0.42 -4.60
C ARG A 41 4.65 0.41 -4.87
N THR A 42 3.82 0.77 -3.88
CA THR A 42 2.38 0.87 -4.07
C THR A 42 2.03 1.96 -5.06
N LEU A 43 2.59 3.16 -4.93
CA LEU A 43 2.32 4.27 -5.84
C LEU A 43 2.79 3.96 -7.27
N ASP A 44 3.99 3.37 -7.42
CA ASP A 44 4.53 2.95 -8.72
C ASP A 44 3.60 1.92 -9.41
N GLN A 45 3.00 0.99 -8.65
CA GLN A 45 2.13 -0.06 -9.17
C GLN A 45 0.68 0.42 -9.45
N VAL A 46 0.14 1.30 -8.59
CA VAL A 46 -1.23 1.83 -8.70
C VAL A 46 -1.31 2.91 -9.77
N GLY A 47 -0.31 3.80 -9.85
CA GLY A 47 -0.34 4.97 -10.72
C GLY A 47 -1.55 5.85 -10.43
N THR A 48 -2.34 6.15 -11.47
CA THR A 48 -3.55 6.99 -11.36
C THR A 48 -4.85 6.20 -11.38
N LYS A 49 -4.80 4.87 -11.23
CA LYS A 49 -5.97 3.99 -11.40
C LYS A 49 -7.04 4.21 -10.33
N VAL A 50 -6.61 4.34 -9.08
CA VAL A 50 -7.48 4.53 -7.91
C VAL A 50 -6.76 5.40 -6.87
N PRO A 51 -7.48 6.14 -6.02
CA PRO A 51 -6.88 6.86 -4.90
C PRO A 51 -6.17 5.90 -3.93
N VAL A 52 -5.03 6.35 -3.39
CA VAL A 52 -4.27 5.64 -2.37
C VAL A 52 -4.27 6.45 -1.08
N LEU A 53 -4.80 5.86 -0.01
CA LEU A 53 -4.76 6.42 1.34
C LEU A 53 -3.63 5.74 2.11
N VAL A 54 -2.81 6.53 2.81
CA VAL A 54 -1.64 6.05 3.53
C VAL A 54 -1.81 6.33 5.02
N GLY A 55 -1.73 5.29 5.85
CA GLY A 55 -1.63 5.45 7.30
C GLY A 55 -0.29 6.10 7.69
N ILE A 56 -0.35 7.27 8.33
CA ILE A 56 0.84 8.07 8.74
C ILE A 56 1.03 8.10 10.26
N THR A 57 0.38 7.21 11.00
CA THR A 57 0.39 7.25 12.47
C THR A 57 1.81 7.06 13.03
N ALA A 58 2.20 8.01 13.88
CA ALA A 58 3.49 8.05 14.56
C ALA A 58 3.42 7.24 15.87
N ARG A 59 3.56 5.92 15.76
CA ARG A 59 4.11 5.09 16.83
C ARG A 59 5.16 4.16 16.24
#